data_AF-A0A0F5ZRP3-F1
#
_entry.id   AF-A0A0F5ZRP3-F1
#
_cell.length_a   1.000
_cell.length_b   1.000
_cell.length_c   1.000
_cell.angle_alpha   90.00
_cell.angle_beta   90.00
_cell.angle_gamma   90.00
#
_symmetry.space_group_name_H-M   'P 1'
#
loop_
_entity.id
_entity.type
_entity.pdbx_description
1 polymer ?
#
loop_
_entity_poly.entity_id
_entity_poly.type
_entity_poly.pdbx_seq_one_letter_code
_entity_poly.pdbx_strand_id
1 'polypeptide(L)'
;MQALFVQTMQADLDSLRQSIATADPARVVQVLHRIRGALVIVGAPALVDSGLRIEQGLAGGDDLVTQEAPLAGFQRRLEQLLHPLLGAASPSSSDDPNPP
;
A
#
# COMPACT_ATOMS: atom_id res chain seq x y z
N MET A 1 -15.40 4.68 9.47
CA MET A 1 -14.13 5.31 9.03
C MET A 1 -13.13 4.30 8.47
N GLN A 2 -12.85 3.19 9.17
CA GLN A 2 -11.88 2.17 8.72
C GLN A 2 -12.15 1.62 7.30
N ALA A 3 -13.40 1.29 6.96
CA ALA A 3 -13.74 0.78 5.62
C ALA A 3 -13.47 1.78 4.48
N LEU A 4 -13.60 3.09 4.74
CA LEU A 4 -13.29 4.14 3.75
C LEU A 4 -11.78 4.29 3.58
N PHE A 5 -11.02 4.20 4.67
CA PHE A 5 -9.55 4.19 4.63
C PHE A 5 -9.04 3.01 3.80
N VAL A 6 -9.54 1.80 4.08
CA VAL A 6 -9.14 0.58 3.35
C VAL A 6 -9.47 0.69 1.86
N GLN A 7 -10.69 1.08 1.50
CA GLN A 7 -11.07 1.28 0.09
C GLN A 7 -10.18 2.32 -0.60
N THR A 8 -9.88 3.44 0.07
CA THR A 8 -9.00 4.48 -0.48
C THR A 8 -7.58 3.94 -0.70
N MET A 9 -7.03 3.21 0.27
CA MET A 9 -5.69 2.63 0.16
C MET A 9 -5.60 1.53 -0.90
N GLN A 10 -6.67 0.75 -1.12
CA GLN A 10 -6.73 -0.19 -2.22
C GLN A 10 -6.74 0.52 -3.58
N ALA A 11 -7.58 1.54 -3.74
CA ALA A 11 -7.61 2.34 -4.97
C ALA A 11 -6.27 3.04 -5.25
N ASP A 12 -5.59 3.52 -4.20
CA ASP A 12 -4.26 4.10 -4.31
C ASP A 12 -3.20 3.02 -4.66
N LEU A 13 -3.29 1.81 -4.09
CA LEU A 13 -2.40 0.70 -4.44
C LEU A 13 -2.60 0.24 -5.90
N ASP A 14 -3.83 0.15 -6.38
CA ASP A 14 -4.13 -0.17 -7.78
C ASP A 14 -3.63 0.94 -8.72
N SER A 15 -3.81 2.21 -8.34
CA SER A 15 -3.24 3.35 -9.07
C SER A 15 -1.71 3.29 -9.12
N LEU A 16 -1.05 2.88 -8.03
CA LEU A 16 0.40 2.70 -7.98
C LEU A 16 0.85 1.61 -8.94
N ARG A 17 0.19 0.43 -8.90
CA ARG A 17 0.45 -0.70 -9.80
C ARG A 17 0.31 -0.31 -11.26
N GLN A 18 -0.77 0.39 -11.60
CA GLN A 18 -1.00 0.88 -12.95
C GLN A 18 0.09 1.84 -13.41
N SER A 19 0.49 2.78 -12.55
CA SER A 19 1.51 3.79 -12.88
C SER A 19 2.89 3.18 -13.14
N ILE A 20 3.23 2.12 -12.40
CA ILE A 20 4.44 1.33 -12.64
C ILE A 20 4.34 0.60 -13.97
N ALA A 21 3.21 -0.06 -14.25
CA ALA A 21 3.00 -0.78 -15.51
C ALA A 21 3.04 0.13 -16.75
N THR A 22 2.61 1.38 -16.62
CA THR A 22 2.71 2.40 -17.69
C THR A 22 4.05 3.13 -17.71
N ALA A 23 5.02 2.74 -16.87
CA ALA A 23 6.32 3.38 -16.74
C ALA A 23 6.24 4.90 -16.51
N ASP A 24 5.30 5.35 -15.66
CA ASP A 24 5.06 6.77 -15.35
C ASP A 24 5.62 7.14 -13.96
N PRO A 25 6.90 7.56 -13.86
CA PRO A 25 7.54 7.85 -12.58
C PRO A 25 6.90 9.05 -11.86
N ALA A 26 6.40 10.04 -12.60
CA ALA A 26 5.76 11.21 -12.00
C ALA A 26 4.47 10.81 -11.27
N ARG A 27 3.68 9.93 -11.89
CA ARG A 27 2.46 9.41 -11.26
C ARG A 27 2.76 8.45 -10.12
N VAL A 28 3.82 7.64 -10.22
CA VAL A 28 4.29 6.81 -9.09
C VAL A 28 4.62 7.67 -7.87
N VAL A 29 5.39 8.75 -8.03
CA VAL A 29 5.72 9.68 -6.94
C VAL A 29 4.46 10.31 -6.35
N GLN A 30 3.52 10.73 -7.20
CA GLN A 30 2.27 11.34 -6.74
C GLN A 30 1.43 10.38 -5.87
N VAL A 31 1.29 9.13 -6.32
CA VAL A 31 0.51 8.11 -5.61
C VAL A 31 1.21 7.70 -4.31
N LEU A 32 2.55 7.53 -4.32
CA LEU A 32 3.33 7.25 -3.11
C LEU A 32 3.15 8.35 -2.06
N HIS A 33 3.19 9.62 -2.48
CA HIS A 33 3.01 10.76 -1.58
C HIS A 33 1.64 10.73 -0.88
N ARG A 34 0.58 10.42 -1.63
CA ARG A 34 -0.77 10.29 -1.10
C ARG A 34 -0.91 9.13 -0.10
N ILE A 35 -0.39 7.95 -0.47
CA ILE A 35 -0.37 6.78 0.41
C ILE A 35 0.37 7.11 1.70
N ARG A 36 1.54 7.76 1.61
CA ARG A 36 2.33 8.17 2.77
C ARG A 36 1.54 9.12 3.68
N GLY A 37 0.83 10.09 3.13
CA GLY A 37 -0.03 10.99 3.90
C GLY A 37 -1.08 10.24 4.73
N ALA A 38 -1.70 9.19 4.16
CA ALA A 38 -2.66 8.35 4.87
C ALA A 38 -1.98 7.45 5.94
N LEU A 39 -0.78 6.94 5.65
CA LEU A 39 -0.02 6.09 6.57
C LEU A 39 0.46 6.80 7.84
N VAL A 40 0.69 8.12 7.77
CA VAL A 40 0.99 8.95 8.94
C VAL A 40 -0.18 8.95 9.94
N ILE A 41 -1.42 8.97 9.44
CA ILE A 41 -2.63 9.00 10.27
C ILE A 41 -2.81 7.67 11.03
N VAL A 42 -2.55 6.54 10.36
CA VAL A 42 -2.68 5.21 10.96
C VAL A 42 -1.44 4.74 11.71
N GLY A 43 -0.39 5.56 11.78
CA GLY A 43 0.81 5.27 12.58
C GLY A 43 1.67 4.14 12.01
N ALA A 44 1.94 4.14 10.70
CA ALA A 44 2.77 3.14 10.04
C ALA A 44 4.15 3.70 9.59
N PRO A 45 5.06 4.06 10.52
CA PRO A 45 6.29 4.79 10.21
C PRO A 45 7.23 4.03 9.26
N ALA A 46 7.35 2.70 9.41
CA ALA A 46 8.20 1.89 8.54
C ALA A 46 7.77 1.93 7.06
N LEU A 47 6.46 2.05 6.78
CA LEU A 47 5.95 2.22 5.42
C LEU A 47 6.14 3.67 4.95
N VAL A 48 5.94 4.65 5.82
CA VAL A 48 6.18 6.07 5.52
C VAL A 48 7.63 6.30 5.07
N ASP A 49 8.59 5.76 5.82
CA ASP A 49 10.02 5.86 5.48
C ASP A 49 10.36 5.12 4.19
N SER A 50 9.76 3.95 3.98
CA SER A 50 9.97 3.16 2.75
C SER A 50 9.46 3.91 1.51
N GLY A 51 8.27 4.52 1.58
CA GLY A 51 7.72 5.33 0.48
C GLY A 51 8.57 6.58 0.22
N LEU A 52 9.05 7.24 1.27
CA LEU A 52 9.92 8.41 1.14
C LEU A 52 11.25 8.09 0.44
N ARG A 53 11.88 6.94 0.75
CA ARG A 53 13.12 6.53 0.06
C ARG A 53 12.91 6.31 -1.44
N ILE A 54 11.79 5.71 -1.83
CA ILE A 54 11.46 5.48 -3.24
C ILE A 54 11.22 6.81 -3.95
N GLU A 55 10.46 7.72 -3.33
CA GLU A 55 10.26 9.07 -3.87
C GLU A 55 11.58 9.83 -4.04
N GLN A 56 12.50 9.75 -3.07
CA GLN A 56 13.81 10.38 -3.15
C GLN A 56 14.68 9.78 -4.25
N GLY A 57 14.65 8.45 -4.43
CA GLY A 57 15.36 7.79 -5.54
C GLY A 57 14.85 8.28 -6.89
N LEU A 58 13.53 8.26 -7.10
CA LEU A 58 12.91 8.74 -8.35
C LEU A 58 13.17 10.23 -8.59
N ALA A 59 13.11 11.07 -7.55
CA ALA A 59 13.46 12.49 -7.65
C ALA A 59 14.96 12.73 -7.89
N GLY A 60 15.81 11.80 -7.44
CA GLY A 60 17.26 11.78 -7.66
C GLY A 60 17.67 11.31 -9.06
N GLY A 61 16.72 10.85 -9.88
CA GLY A 61 16.95 10.40 -11.25
C GLY A 61 17.02 8.88 -11.43
N ASP A 62 16.74 8.10 -10.39
CA ASP A 62 16.57 6.65 -10.55
C ASP A 62 15.37 6.35 -11.44
N ASP A 63 15.48 5.32 -12.27
CA ASP A 63 14.37 4.83 -13.07
C ASP A 63 13.50 3.84 -12.28
N LEU A 64 12.32 3.55 -12.83
CA LEU A 64 11.39 2.59 -12.22
C LEU A 64 11.96 1.17 -12.15
N VAL A 65 12.93 0.84 -13.01
CA VAL A 65 13.60 -0.47 -13.03
C VAL A 65 14.51 -0.60 -11.80
N THR A 66 15.31 0.43 -11.51
CA THR A 66 16.17 0.51 -10.32
C THR A 66 15.34 0.47 -9.04
N GLN A 67 14.15 1.06 -9.07
CA GLN A 67 13.21 1.11 -7.95
C GLN A 67 12.25 -0.09 -7.88
N GLU A 68 12.35 -1.08 -8.78
CA GLU A 68 11.42 -2.21 -8.85
C GLU A 68 11.36 -3.01 -7.54
N ALA A 69 12.53 -3.42 -7.02
CA ALA A 69 12.59 -4.19 -5.78
C ALA A 69 12.08 -3.40 -4.55
N PRO A 70 12.47 -2.13 -4.34
CA PRO A 70 11.86 -1.26 -3.34
C PRO A 70 10.34 -1.12 -3.48
N LEU A 71 9.83 -0.88 -4.70
CA LEU A 71 8.41 -0.74 -5.00
C LEU A 71 7.63 -2.03 -4.69
N ALA A 72 8.14 -3.19 -5.12
CA ALA A 72 7.52 -4.48 -4.83
C ALA A 72 7.52 -4.80 -3.33
N GLY A 73 8.57 -4.40 -2.60
CA GLY A 73 8.64 -4.53 -1.15
C GLY A 73 7.62 -3.62 -0.44
N PHE A 74 7.49 -2.38 -0.90
CA PHE A 74 6.51 -1.43 -0.39
C PHE A 74 5.07 -1.92 -0.60
N GLN A 75 4.74 -2.34 -1.82
CA GLN A 75 3.41 -2.87 -2.17
C GLN A 75 3.03 -4.05 -1.27
N ARG A 76 3.91 -5.04 -1.11
CA ARG A 76 3.64 -6.21 -0.25
C ARG A 76 3.38 -5.82 1.20
N ARG A 77 4.16 -4.90 1.77
CA ARG A 77 3.97 -4.45 3.16
C ARG A 77 2.67 -3.66 3.31
N LEU A 78 2.31 -2.85 2.33
CA LEU A 78 1.03 -2.14 2.32
C LEU A 78 -0.14 -3.13 2.25
N GLU A 79 -0.06 -4.14 1.39
CA GLU A 79 -1.07 -5.21 1.31
C GLU A 79 -1.21 -5.96 2.64
N GLN A 80 -0.10 -6.29 3.29
CA GLN A 80 -0.11 -6.94 4.62
C GLN A 80 -0.76 -6.07 5.69
N LEU A 81 -0.59 -4.74 5.63
CA LEU A 81 -1.25 -3.81 6.53
C LEU A 81 -2.76 -3.72 6.28
N LEU A 82 -3.19 -3.79 5.02
CA LEU A 82 -4.61 -3.72 4.65
C LEU A 82 -5.35 -5.05 4.87
N HIS A 83 -4.69 -6.19 4.72
CA HIS A 83 -5.28 -7.53 4.81
C HIS A 83 -6.12 -7.78 6.08
N PRO A 84 -5.63 -7.51 7.32
CA PRO A 84 -6.43 -7.72 8.52
C PRO A 84 -7.63 -6.76 8.60
N LEU A 85 -7.51 -5.56 8.01
CA LEU A 85 -8.58 -4.56 8.00
C LEU A 85 -9.70 -4.94 7.02
N LEU A 86 -9.39 -5.73 5.99
CA LEU A 86 -10.35 -6.34 5.07
C LEU A 86 -11.06 -7.53 5.71
N GLY A 87 -10.30 -8.41 6.39
CA GLY A 87 -10.84 -9.58 7.07
C GLY A 87 -11.75 -9.25 8.25
N ALA A 88 -11.52 -8.15 8.96
CA ALA A 88 -12.40 -7.70 10.04
C ALA A 88 -13.82 -7.27 9.57
N ALA A 89 -14.03 -7.06 8.27
CA ALA A 89 -15.35 -6.85 7.69
C ALA A 89 -16.12 -8.16 7.43
N SER A 90 -15.45 -9.30 7.52
CA SER A 90 -16.08 -10.63 7.54
C SER A 90 -16.11 -11.13 8.98
N PRO A 91 -17.27 -11.16 9.67
CA PRO A 91 -17.34 -11.89 10.93
C PRO A 91 -16.97 -13.35 10.62
N SER A 92 -16.03 -13.88 11.38
CA SER A 92 -15.71 -15.30 11.38
C SER A 92 -17.00 -16.11 11.49
N SER A 93 -17.30 -16.94 10.49
CA SER A 93 -18.06 -18.16 10.72
C SER A 93 -17.18 -19.11 11.52
N SER A 94 -17.07 -18.85 12.82
CA SER A 94 -16.89 -19.91 13.80
C SER A 94 -18.28 -20.49 14.05
N ASP A 95 -18.75 -21.35 13.16
CA ASP A 95 -19.83 -22.28 13.49
C ASP A 95 -19.18 -23.63 13.69
N ASP A 96 -19.01 -23.95 14.97
CA ASP A 96 -18.48 -25.18 15.52
C ASP A 96 -19.58 -26.24 15.43
N PRO A 97 -19.46 -27.31 14.61
CA PRO A 97 -20.38 -28.42 14.72
C PRO A 97 -19.88 -29.34 15.83
N ASN A 98 -20.34 -29.04 17.05
CA ASN A 98 -20.27 -29.88 18.23
C ASN A 98 -20.89 -31.28 17.93
N PRO A 99 -20.14 -32.39 18.03
CA PRO A 99 -20.71 -33.72 17.82
C PRO A 99 -21.16 -34.36 19.15
N PRO A 100 -22.42 -34.84 19.27
CA PRO A 100 -22.77 -35.92 20.19
C PRO A 100 -22.46 -37.31 19.60
#